data_AF-A0A969T6V0-F1
#
_entry.id   AF-A0A969T6V0-F1
#
_cell.length_a   1.000
_cell.length_b   1.000
_cell.length_c   1.000
_cell.angle_alpha   90.00
_cell.angle_beta   90.00
_cell.angle_gamma   90.00
#
_symmetry.space_group_name_H-M   'P 1'
#
loop_
_entity.id
_entity.type
_entity.pdbx_description
1 polymer ?
#
loop_
_entity_poly.entity_id
_entity_poly.type
_entity_poly.pdbx_seq_one_letter_code
_entity_poly.pdbx_strand_id
1 'polypeptide(L)'
;MLFHFWSDSEGTISENNTIINCDRGIMYGLDGSLHHGGIIRNNMIHVTVDVGIYLCYAQGAKVYNNTVFTESDYSNSIEYRFEQTINCQIVNNLTNKAIANRNSANAYVENNVTNALADWFVNASVADLHLSKNIESVIDKAVDLEEITEDYDRESRPAGTSDIGADEK
;
A
#
# COMPACT_ATOMS: atom_id res chain seq x y z
N MET A 1 12.90 8.28 0.81
CA MET A 1 13.35 7.82 2.15
C MET A 1 12.59 6.53 2.48
N LEU A 2 13.28 5.50 2.97
CA LEU A 2 12.70 4.21 3.40
C LEU A 2 12.12 4.36 4.81
N PHE A 3 10.93 3.80 5.08
CA PHE A 3 10.36 3.71 6.43
C PHE A 3 10.40 2.27 6.91
N HIS A 4 11.06 2.01 8.03
CA HIS A 4 11.15 0.67 8.61
C HIS A 4 11.00 0.71 10.12
N PHE A 5 9.94 0.10 10.62
CA PHE A 5 9.63 -0.01 12.05
C PHE A 5 9.67 -1.47 12.47
N TRP A 6 10.59 -1.81 13.35
CA TRP A 6 10.82 -3.16 13.86
C TRP A 6 11.20 -3.07 15.35
N SER A 7 11.40 -4.20 16.02
CA SER A 7 11.71 -4.30 17.46
C SER A 7 10.51 -4.04 18.38
N ASP A 8 9.44 -4.83 18.22
CA ASP A 8 8.19 -4.74 18.99
C ASP A 8 7.56 -3.35 18.91
N SER A 9 7.70 -2.72 17.75
CA SER A 9 7.01 -1.46 17.43
C SER A 9 5.51 -1.69 17.41
N GLU A 10 4.73 -0.70 17.84
CA GLU A 10 3.27 -0.82 17.94
C GLU A 10 2.59 0.45 17.42
N GLY A 11 1.44 0.27 16.75
CA GLY A 11 0.51 1.36 16.45
C GLY A 11 1.04 2.41 15.48
N THR A 12 2.07 2.09 14.69
CA THR A 12 2.65 3.04 13.73
C THR A 12 1.63 3.49 12.68
N ILE A 13 1.57 4.78 12.42
CA ILE A 13 0.75 5.39 11.38
C ILE A 13 1.68 5.92 10.29
N SER A 14 1.60 5.35 9.10
CA SER A 14 2.28 5.84 7.90
C SER A 14 1.21 6.32 6.93
N GLU A 15 0.96 7.63 6.89
CA GLU A 15 -0.11 8.22 6.10
C GLU A 15 0.34 9.41 5.24
N ASN A 16 -0.25 9.54 4.05
CA ASN A 16 -0.09 10.69 3.15
C ASN A 16 1.39 11.02 2.85
N ASN A 17 2.25 10.00 2.72
CA ASN A 17 3.65 10.18 2.38
C ASN A 17 3.89 9.94 0.89
N THR A 18 4.83 10.70 0.32
CA THR A 18 5.51 10.34 -0.93
C THR A 18 6.81 9.62 -0.61
N ILE A 19 6.97 8.40 -1.14
CA ILE A 19 8.22 7.66 -1.12
C ILE A 19 8.66 7.47 -2.55
N ILE A 20 9.90 7.85 -2.86
CA ILE A 20 10.43 7.90 -4.21
C ILE A 20 11.89 7.45 -4.20
N ASN A 21 12.30 6.73 -5.25
CA ASN A 21 13.70 6.34 -5.50
C ASN A 21 14.32 5.57 -4.34
N CYS A 22 13.53 4.70 -3.71
CA CYS A 22 14.02 3.78 -2.69
C CYS A 22 14.11 2.35 -3.24
N ASP A 23 14.94 1.54 -2.61
CA ASP A 23 14.96 0.10 -2.88
C ASP A 23 13.66 -0.57 -2.38
N ARG A 24 13.20 -0.16 -1.20
CA ARG A 24 11.93 -0.56 -0.57
C ARG A 24 11.19 0.66 0.00
N GLY A 25 9.87 0.57 0.16
CA GLY A 25 9.04 1.69 0.61
C GLY A 25 8.77 1.73 2.12
N ILE A 26 7.71 1.05 2.57
CA ILE A 26 7.28 1.02 3.98
C ILE A 26 7.33 -0.42 4.49
N MET A 27 7.95 -0.61 5.65
CA MET A 27 8.18 -1.93 6.23
C MET A 27 7.74 -1.97 7.69
N TYR A 28 6.81 -2.86 8.03
CA TYR A 28 6.41 -3.17 9.41
C TYR A 28 6.93 -4.56 9.80
N GLY A 29 7.72 -4.58 10.86
CA GLY A 29 8.44 -5.74 11.40
C GLY A 29 9.66 -6.15 10.57
N LEU A 30 10.36 -7.20 11.02
CA LEU A 30 11.57 -7.73 10.38
C LEU A 30 11.88 -9.13 10.93
N ASP A 31 12.09 -10.13 10.08
CA ASP A 31 12.51 -11.51 10.37
C ASP A 31 12.89 -11.80 11.85
N GLY A 32 11.89 -12.16 12.67
CA GLY A 32 12.06 -12.48 14.10
C GLY A 32 11.72 -11.34 15.08
N SER A 33 11.33 -10.18 14.57
CA SER A 33 11.05 -8.96 15.31
C SER A 33 9.67 -8.42 14.92
N LEU A 34 8.76 -8.40 15.90
CA LEU A 34 7.35 -8.13 15.67
C LEU A 34 7.08 -6.64 15.40
N HIS A 35 5.95 -6.41 14.73
CA HIS A 35 5.24 -5.14 14.72
C HIS A 35 3.76 -5.40 15.01
N HIS A 36 3.16 -4.60 15.88
CA HIS A 36 1.78 -4.78 16.35
C HIS A 36 0.87 -3.64 15.88
N GLY A 37 -0.22 -3.99 15.20
CA GLY A 37 -1.23 -3.06 14.71
C GLY A 37 -0.67 -2.05 13.71
N GLY A 38 -1.16 -0.81 13.83
CA GLY A 38 -0.79 0.28 12.94
C GLY A 38 -1.51 0.27 11.60
N ILE A 39 -1.32 1.36 10.86
CA ILE A 39 -1.94 1.59 9.56
C ILE A 39 -0.93 2.20 8.59
N ILE A 40 -0.96 1.73 7.36
CA ILE A 40 -0.26 2.26 6.19
C ILE A 40 -1.36 2.69 5.22
N ARG A 41 -1.63 3.99 5.10
CA ARG A 41 -2.73 4.49 4.27
C ARG A 41 -2.39 5.67 3.37
N ASN A 42 -3.04 5.78 2.23
CA ASN A 42 -2.97 6.96 1.36
C ASN A 42 -1.53 7.37 1.00
N ASN A 43 -0.59 6.42 0.91
CA ASN A 43 0.78 6.76 0.51
C ASN A 43 0.96 6.58 -1.00
N MET A 44 1.76 7.45 -1.60
CA MET A 44 2.27 7.29 -2.97
C MET A 44 3.70 6.77 -2.91
N ILE A 45 3.91 5.55 -3.38
CA ILE A 45 5.17 4.82 -3.22
C ILE A 45 5.71 4.43 -4.58
N HIS A 46 6.90 4.92 -4.90
CA HIS A 46 7.70 4.51 -6.04
C HIS A 46 9.01 3.87 -5.53
N VAL A 47 9.28 2.66 -6.01
CA VAL A 47 10.49 1.89 -5.69
C VAL A 47 11.15 1.40 -6.96
N THR A 48 12.47 1.25 -6.92
CA THR A 48 13.29 0.97 -8.12
C THR A 48 14.04 -0.35 -8.06
N VAL A 49 13.94 -1.09 -6.95
CA VAL A 49 14.66 -2.35 -6.76
C VAL A 49 13.72 -3.46 -6.30
N ASP A 50 13.10 -3.31 -5.14
CA ASP A 50 12.38 -4.36 -4.43
C ASP A 50 10.94 -3.88 -4.10
N VAL A 51 10.32 -4.45 -3.07
CA VAL A 51 8.92 -4.24 -2.70
C VAL A 51 8.60 -2.84 -2.13
N GLY A 52 7.45 -2.29 -2.50
CA GLY A 52 6.98 -1.01 -1.98
C GLY A 52 6.41 -1.08 -0.57
N ILE A 53 5.63 -2.11 -0.22
CA ILE A 53 5.14 -2.33 1.15
C ILE A 53 5.47 -3.75 1.61
N TYR A 54 6.11 -3.87 2.77
CA TYR A 54 6.57 -5.14 3.33
C TYR A 54 6.02 -5.37 4.73
N LEU A 55 5.17 -6.39 4.89
CA LEU A 55 4.71 -6.87 6.18
C LEU A 55 5.47 -8.15 6.53
N CYS A 56 6.18 -8.14 7.64
CA CYS A 56 7.00 -9.27 8.05
C CYS A 56 7.01 -9.35 9.57
N TYR A 57 6.51 -10.45 10.13
CA TYR A 57 6.23 -10.53 11.56
C TYR A 57 5.28 -9.40 12.03
N ALA A 58 4.38 -8.94 11.14
CA ALA A 58 3.42 -7.88 11.43
C ALA A 58 2.06 -8.46 11.84
N GLN A 59 1.49 -7.99 12.95
CA GLN A 59 0.25 -8.54 13.50
C GLN A 59 -0.84 -7.48 13.58
N GLY A 60 -1.92 -7.62 12.83
CA GLY A 60 -3.04 -6.67 12.89
C GLY A 60 -2.82 -5.35 12.13
N ALA A 61 -1.80 -5.26 11.29
CA ALA A 61 -1.54 -4.07 10.47
C ALA A 61 -2.60 -3.90 9.37
N LYS A 62 -2.99 -2.64 9.11
CA LYS A 62 -3.93 -2.27 8.06
C LYS A 62 -3.19 -1.56 6.92
N VAL A 63 -3.34 -2.03 5.69
CA VAL A 63 -2.69 -1.47 4.49
C VAL A 63 -3.79 -1.07 3.51
N TYR A 64 -4.17 0.21 3.55
CA TYR A 64 -5.38 0.70 2.89
C TYR A 64 -5.09 1.80 1.88
N ASN A 65 -5.72 1.78 0.71
CA ASN A 65 -5.71 2.94 -0.19
C ASN A 65 -4.30 3.50 -0.49
N ASN A 66 -3.28 2.65 -0.64
CA ASN A 66 -1.96 3.10 -1.09
C ASN A 66 -1.85 2.93 -2.60
N THR A 67 -1.09 3.82 -3.26
CA THR A 67 -0.67 3.65 -4.64
C THR A 67 0.81 3.27 -4.70
N VAL A 68 1.14 2.08 -5.20
CA VAL A 68 2.51 1.55 -5.23
C VAL A 68 2.95 1.20 -6.64
N PHE A 69 3.96 1.92 -7.13
CA PHE A 69 4.60 1.70 -8.41
C PHE A 69 6.01 1.12 -8.24
N THR A 70 6.19 -0.14 -8.63
CA THR A 70 7.48 -0.84 -8.60
C THR A 70 8.11 -0.78 -9.99
N GLU A 71 9.12 0.08 -10.16
CA GLU A 71 9.89 0.27 -11.39
C GLU A 71 11.11 -0.65 -11.41
N SER A 72 10.86 -1.95 -11.32
CA SER A 72 11.88 -2.99 -11.45
C SER A 72 11.28 -4.28 -12.00
N ASP A 73 12.14 -5.28 -12.23
CA ASP A 73 11.72 -6.64 -12.59
C ASP A 73 11.20 -7.43 -11.39
N TYR A 74 11.18 -6.83 -10.18
CA TYR A 74 10.62 -7.46 -9.01
C TYR A 74 9.11 -7.68 -9.18
N SER A 75 8.63 -8.85 -8.77
CA SER A 75 7.29 -9.33 -9.15
C SER A 75 6.16 -8.78 -8.27
N ASN A 76 6.50 -8.20 -7.11
CA ASN A 76 5.52 -7.86 -6.07
C ASN A 76 5.68 -6.40 -5.62
N SER A 77 4.57 -5.65 -5.59
CA SER A 77 4.54 -4.30 -5.02
C SER A 77 4.26 -4.32 -3.52
N ILE A 78 3.52 -5.34 -3.04
CA ILE A 78 3.23 -5.55 -1.62
C ILE A 78 3.51 -7.01 -1.29
N GLU A 79 4.27 -7.25 -0.22
CA GLU A 79 4.50 -8.60 0.31
C GLU A 79 4.08 -8.67 1.78
N TYR A 80 3.50 -9.82 2.15
CA TYR A 80 3.28 -10.19 3.54
C TYR A 80 3.85 -11.58 3.78
N ARG A 81 4.67 -11.70 4.83
CA ARG A 81 5.62 -12.82 4.94
C ARG A 81 5.70 -13.43 6.32
N PHE A 82 5.95 -14.73 6.31
CA PHE A 82 6.12 -15.58 7.49
C PHE A 82 4.82 -15.79 8.26
N GLU A 83 4.72 -16.96 8.91
CA GLU A 83 3.53 -17.38 9.66
C GLU A 83 3.17 -16.45 10.84
N GLN A 84 4.12 -15.65 11.32
CA GLN A 84 3.89 -14.65 12.37
C GLN A 84 3.20 -13.38 11.84
N THR A 85 3.13 -13.19 10.51
CA THR A 85 2.32 -12.13 9.91
C THR A 85 0.87 -12.60 9.83
N ILE A 86 0.03 -12.09 10.73
CA ILE A 86 -1.35 -12.54 10.93
C ILE A 86 -2.31 -11.37 11.19
N ASN A 87 -3.60 -11.60 10.97
CA ASN A 87 -4.67 -10.63 11.22
C ASN A 87 -4.49 -9.28 10.49
N CYS A 88 -3.60 -9.22 9.50
CA CYS A 88 -3.39 -8.03 8.70
C CYS A 88 -4.49 -7.89 7.66
N GLN A 89 -4.74 -6.66 7.22
CA GLN A 89 -5.70 -6.35 6.16
C GLN A 89 -5.00 -5.54 5.07
N ILE A 90 -5.21 -5.92 3.81
CA ILE A 90 -4.64 -5.27 2.62
C ILE A 90 -5.79 -5.00 1.67
N VAL A 91 -6.30 -3.77 1.67
CA VAL A 91 -7.59 -3.43 1.02
C VAL A 91 -7.46 -2.14 0.21
N ASN A 92 -8.16 -2.05 -0.93
CA ASN A 92 -8.23 -0.84 -1.77
C ASN A 92 -6.87 -0.29 -2.25
N ASN A 93 -5.80 -1.09 -2.32
CA ASN A 93 -4.51 -0.61 -2.83
C ASN A 93 -4.47 -0.68 -4.36
N LEU A 94 -3.83 0.32 -4.97
CA LEU A 94 -3.54 0.37 -6.39
C LEU A 94 -2.05 0.08 -6.62
N THR A 95 -1.75 -0.97 -7.37
CA THR A 95 -0.37 -1.40 -7.59
C THR A 95 -0.15 -1.81 -9.05
N ASN A 96 1.08 -1.71 -9.55
CA ASN A 96 1.45 -2.16 -10.90
C ASN A 96 2.00 -3.61 -10.93
N LYS A 97 2.17 -4.23 -9.77
CA LYS A 97 2.70 -5.60 -9.59
C LYS A 97 1.88 -6.33 -8.52
N ALA A 98 2.18 -7.60 -8.27
CA ALA A 98 1.37 -8.43 -7.39
C ALA A 98 1.39 -7.98 -5.91
N ILE A 99 0.31 -8.33 -5.21
CA ILE A 99 0.26 -8.41 -3.75
C ILE A 99 0.40 -9.89 -3.40
N ALA A 100 1.49 -10.27 -2.72
CA ALA A 100 1.88 -11.67 -2.60
C ALA A 100 2.00 -12.16 -1.15
N ASN A 101 1.32 -13.27 -0.85
CA ASN A 101 1.63 -14.11 0.29
C ASN A 101 2.96 -14.82 0.05
N ARG A 102 3.88 -14.75 1.02
CA ARG A 102 5.07 -15.59 1.02
C ARG A 102 5.29 -16.23 2.38
N ASN A 103 5.93 -17.40 2.37
CA ASN A 103 6.39 -18.07 3.59
C ASN A 103 5.25 -18.31 4.62
N SER A 104 4.05 -18.67 4.15
CA SER A 104 2.91 -19.07 4.99
C SER A 104 2.30 -17.95 5.84
N ALA A 105 2.40 -16.69 5.41
CA ALA A 105 1.71 -15.59 6.06
C ALA A 105 0.19 -15.68 5.92
N ASN A 106 -0.54 -14.92 6.74
CA ASN A 106 -2.00 -14.80 6.65
C ASN A 106 -2.44 -13.34 6.74
N ALA A 107 -3.19 -12.89 5.74
CA ALA A 107 -3.79 -11.57 5.70
C ALA A 107 -5.14 -11.64 4.96
N TYR A 108 -6.06 -10.76 5.34
CA TYR A 108 -7.25 -10.46 4.57
C TYR A 108 -6.87 -9.56 3.39
N VAL A 109 -7.15 -9.98 2.16
CA VAL A 109 -6.77 -9.25 0.94
C VAL A 109 -8.00 -9.10 0.05
N GLU A 110 -8.46 -7.87 -0.16
CA GLU A 110 -9.72 -7.59 -0.88
C GLU A 110 -9.65 -6.27 -1.66
N ASN A 111 -10.40 -6.14 -2.76
CA ASN A 111 -10.57 -4.90 -3.53
C ASN A 111 -9.28 -4.16 -3.91
N ASN A 112 -8.19 -4.88 -4.17
CA ASN A 112 -6.96 -4.29 -4.69
C ASN A 112 -6.88 -4.40 -6.22
N VAL A 113 -6.28 -3.40 -6.86
CA VAL A 113 -5.95 -3.42 -8.30
C VAL A 113 -4.43 -3.60 -8.44
N THR A 114 -3.99 -4.56 -9.24
CA THR A 114 -2.57 -5.00 -9.29
C THR A 114 -1.92 -4.91 -10.68
N ASN A 115 -2.58 -4.24 -11.61
CA ASN A 115 -2.18 -4.11 -13.00
C ASN A 115 -2.13 -2.64 -13.47
N ALA A 116 -1.87 -1.71 -12.54
CA ALA A 116 -1.72 -0.30 -12.87
C ALA A 116 -0.62 -0.08 -13.93
N LEU A 117 -0.86 0.82 -14.87
CA LEU A 117 0.10 1.18 -15.90
C LEU A 117 0.68 2.57 -15.60
N ALA A 118 1.91 2.83 -16.06
CA ALA A 118 2.58 4.12 -15.84
C ALA A 118 1.75 5.30 -16.38
N ASP A 119 1.02 5.11 -17.47
CA ASP A 119 0.20 6.13 -18.12
C ASP A 119 -1.17 6.36 -17.43
N TRP A 120 -1.44 5.69 -16.31
CA TRP A 120 -2.58 5.99 -15.44
C TRP A 120 -2.29 7.19 -14.54
N PHE A 121 -1.01 7.48 -14.33
CA PHE A 121 -0.54 8.48 -13.37
C PHE A 121 -0.12 9.77 -14.08
N VAL A 122 -0.03 10.87 -13.33
CA VAL A 122 0.53 12.14 -13.81
C VAL A 122 2.01 11.96 -14.17
N ASN A 123 2.81 11.40 -13.25
CA ASN A 123 4.19 11.01 -13.53
C ASN A 123 4.72 9.95 -12.55
N ALA A 124 4.62 8.68 -12.94
CA ALA A 124 5.05 7.56 -12.12
C ALA A 124 6.54 7.60 -11.72
N SER A 125 7.42 8.07 -12.61
CA SER A 125 8.89 8.08 -12.39
C SER A 125 9.34 9.02 -11.27
N VAL A 126 8.48 9.95 -10.85
CA VAL A 126 8.75 10.88 -9.75
C VAL A 126 7.78 10.71 -8.58
N ALA A 127 7.12 9.55 -8.49
CA ALA A 127 6.10 9.24 -7.49
C ALA A 127 4.89 10.20 -7.47
N ASP A 128 4.65 10.93 -8.56
CA ASP A 128 3.40 11.67 -8.76
C ASP A 128 2.36 10.69 -9.30
N LEU A 129 1.74 9.97 -8.37
CA LEU A 129 0.83 8.85 -8.61
C LEU A 129 -0.65 9.26 -8.53
N HIS A 130 -0.96 10.55 -8.69
CA HIS A 130 -2.33 11.00 -8.94
C HIS A 130 -2.80 10.47 -10.29
N LEU A 131 -4.09 10.15 -10.40
CA LEU A 131 -4.71 9.61 -11.60
C LEU A 131 -4.85 10.69 -12.68
N SER A 132 -4.12 10.52 -13.78
CA SER A 132 -4.22 11.43 -14.94
C SER A 132 -5.51 11.25 -15.75
N LYS A 133 -6.23 10.14 -15.55
CA LYS A 133 -7.46 9.78 -16.26
C LYS A 133 -8.36 8.87 -15.42
N ASN A 134 -9.63 8.76 -15.80
CA ASN A 134 -10.57 7.88 -15.10
C ASN A 134 -10.31 6.44 -15.55
N ILE A 135 -10.04 5.56 -14.59
CA ILE A 135 -9.81 4.13 -14.84
C ILE A 135 -11.00 3.35 -14.28
N GLU A 136 -11.71 2.62 -15.15
CA GLU A 136 -12.95 1.92 -14.77
C GLU A 136 -12.80 0.96 -13.59
N SER A 137 -11.64 0.31 -13.46
CA SER A 137 -11.36 -0.61 -12.35
C SER A 137 -10.97 0.09 -11.05
N VAL A 138 -10.82 1.41 -11.04
CA VAL A 138 -10.35 2.20 -9.90
C VAL A 138 -11.42 3.16 -9.41
N ILE A 139 -12.07 3.87 -10.34
CA ILE A 139 -13.03 4.93 -10.03
C ILE A 139 -14.31 4.36 -9.41
N ASP A 140 -14.68 4.88 -8.23
CA ASP A 140 -15.84 4.44 -7.44
C ASP A 140 -15.81 2.92 -7.11
N LYS A 141 -14.63 2.31 -7.00
CA LYS A 141 -14.47 0.85 -6.79
C LYS A 141 -13.98 0.45 -5.40
N ALA A 142 -13.58 1.40 -4.55
CA ALA A 142 -13.16 1.09 -3.21
C ALA A 142 -14.34 0.61 -2.36
N VAL A 143 -14.06 -0.31 -1.43
CA VAL A 143 -14.99 -0.59 -0.32
C VAL A 143 -14.81 0.45 0.76
N ASP A 144 -15.91 0.83 1.42
CA ASP A 144 -15.85 1.79 2.53
C ASP A 144 -15.07 1.20 3.72
N LEU A 145 -14.10 1.98 4.22
CA LEU A 145 -13.30 1.64 5.39
C LEU A 145 -13.42 2.79 6.38
N GLU A 146 -13.78 2.51 7.64
CA GLU A 146 -13.99 3.54 8.67
C GLU A 146 -12.76 4.44 8.87
N GLU A 147 -11.56 3.87 8.69
CA GLU A 147 -10.30 4.58 8.82
C GLU A 147 -9.92 5.39 7.58
N ILE A 148 -10.73 5.41 6.52
CA ILE A 148 -10.44 6.11 5.27
C ILE A 148 -11.58 7.10 4.98
N THR A 149 -11.40 8.35 5.40
CA THR A 149 -12.37 9.44 5.18
C THR A 149 -11.87 10.50 4.22
N GLU A 150 -10.56 10.54 3.98
CA GLU A 150 -9.88 11.47 3.10
C GLU A 150 -8.83 10.71 2.30
N ASP A 151 -8.34 11.29 1.20
CA ASP A 151 -7.29 10.75 0.36
C ASP A 151 -5.88 11.30 0.71
N TYR A 152 -4.93 11.17 -0.22
CA TYR A 152 -3.58 11.72 -0.09
C TYR A 152 -3.57 13.26 0.05
N ASP A 153 -4.34 13.97 -0.77
CA ASP A 153 -4.42 15.43 -0.80
C ASP A 153 -5.38 16.03 0.24
N ARG A 154 -6.05 15.17 1.03
CA ARG A 154 -7.10 15.49 2.00
C ARG A 154 -8.43 15.85 1.36
N GLU A 155 -8.67 15.36 0.15
CA GLU A 155 -9.97 15.37 -0.46
C GLU A 155 -10.86 14.34 0.23
N SER A 156 -12.12 14.73 0.48
CA SER A 156 -13.08 13.87 1.18
C SER A 156 -13.41 12.66 0.31
N ARG A 157 -13.45 11.48 0.92
CA ARG A 157 -13.88 10.22 0.30
C ARG A 157 -15.33 9.92 0.67
N PRO A 158 -16.31 10.15 -0.22
CA PRO A 158 -17.71 9.88 0.08
C PRO A 158 -17.97 8.38 0.06
N ALA A 159 -18.76 7.90 1.02
CA ALA A 159 -19.12 6.50 1.12
C ALA A 159 -19.83 6.01 -0.16
N GLY A 160 -19.39 4.86 -0.67
CA GLY A 160 -19.94 4.20 -1.86
C GLY A 160 -19.46 4.74 -3.20
N THR A 161 -18.62 5.78 -3.22
CA THR A 161 -18.06 6.38 -4.45
C THR A 161 -16.57 6.69 -4.30
N SER A 162 -15.85 5.94 -3.45
CA SER A 162 -14.42 6.16 -3.26
C SER A 162 -13.57 5.40 -4.27
N ASP A 163 -12.41 5.96 -4.61
CA ASP A 163 -11.48 5.38 -5.56
C ASP A 163 -10.47 4.42 -4.91
N ILE A 164 -10.04 3.41 -5.65
CA ILE A 164 -8.95 2.51 -5.23
C ILE A 164 -7.59 3.25 -5.34
N GLY A 165 -6.72 3.07 -4.35
CA GLY A 165 -5.43 3.74 -4.28
C GLY A 165 -5.48 5.00 -3.43
N ALA A 166 -4.40 5.79 -3.48
CA ALA A 166 -4.17 6.94 -2.61
C ALA A 166 -4.89 8.21 -3.03
N ASP A 167 -5.24 8.32 -4.30
CA ASP A 167 -5.87 9.48 -4.92
C ASP A 167 -7.40 9.30 -5.01
N GLU A 168 -8.16 10.36 -4.84
CA GLU A 168 -9.61 10.45 -5.09
C GLU A 168 -9.87 11.43 -6.24
N LYS A 169 -10.83 11.16 -7.13
CA LYS A 169 -11.04 11.97 -8.34
C LYS A 169 -12.48 12.45 -8.58
#